data_AF-A0A8H6XPE7-F1
#
_entry.id   AF-A0A8H6XPE7-F1
#
_cell.length_a   1.000
_cell.length_b   1.000
_cell.length_c   1.000
_cell.angle_alpha   90.00
_cell.angle_beta   90.00
_cell.angle_gamma   90.00
#
_symmetry.space_group_name_H-M   'P 1'
#
loop_
_entity.id
_entity.type
_entity.pdbx_description
1 polymer ?
#
loop_
_entity_poly.entity_id
_entity_poly.type
_entity_poly.pdbx_seq_one_letter_code
_entity_poly.pdbx_strand_id
1 'polypeptide(L)'
;MRQKDDPLLISVLKRLRKGVCTAEDKERLDKWISKPDTACPLIVCTNAARDHHNEKMAETFATATGQGCHIYHGKDTRGRGRKRHQLTGLAAEVAWAVPVKEANDLGGKVPYLPGMPVFCTENIATELGISNSSPGALISTVYEETEGRRYAISAEGRSMDVCCIDLANYPTIQSAYVMLSWNHISEELRNELKRTDLKAEITKAYSRERLSWFYSLVPDGQIRLLTQEDVKLEEFDFNMAMMTD
;
A
#
# COMPACT_ATOMS: atom_id res chain seq x y z
N MET A 1 -15.13 -18.76 9.07
CA MET A 1 -15.52 -18.25 7.72
C MET A 1 -15.91 -16.79 7.87
N ARG A 2 -15.34 -15.90 7.05
CA ARG A 2 -15.46 -14.44 7.19
C ARG A 2 -16.78 -13.87 6.62
N GLN A 3 -17.39 -14.52 5.62
CA GLN A 3 -18.60 -14.03 4.93
C GLN A 3 -19.80 -14.98 5.09
N LYS A 4 -20.17 -15.37 6.32
CA LYS A 4 -21.20 -16.43 6.52
C LYS A 4 -22.60 -16.05 6.04
N ASP A 5 -22.91 -14.76 6.02
CA ASP A 5 -24.29 -14.29 5.92
C ASP A 5 -24.70 -13.82 4.51
N ASP A 6 -23.80 -13.93 3.52
CA ASP A 6 -24.08 -13.56 2.12
C ASP A 6 -23.69 -14.68 1.14
N PRO A 7 -24.61 -15.62 0.84
CA PRO A 7 -24.34 -16.72 -0.09
C PRO A 7 -24.07 -16.24 -1.51
N LEU A 8 -24.60 -15.07 -1.91
CA LEU A 8 -24.36 -14.50 -3.23
C LEU A 8 -22.92 -13.98 -3.32
N LEU A 9 -22.46 -13.21 -2.35
CA LEU A 9 -21.07 -12.77 -2.26
C LEU A 9 -20.10 -13.96 -2.22
N ILE A 10 -20.40 -14.99 -1.41
CA ILE A 10 -19.59 -16.23 -1.39
C ILE A 10 -19.51 -16.86 -2.79
N SER A 11 -20.63 -16.90 -3.51
CA SER A 11 -20.72 -17.47 -4.87
C SER A 11 -19.88 -16.68 -5.87
N VAL A 12 -19.95 -15.35 -5.84
CA VAL A 12 -19.12 -14.44 -6.66
C VAL A 12 -17.63 -14.65 -6.35
N LEU A 13 -17.24 -14.61 -5.07
CA LEU A 13 -15.84 -14.78 -4.65
C LEU A 13 -15.28 -16.16 -5.05
N LYS A 14 -16.09 -17.22 -4.98
CA LYS A 14 -15.71 -18.56 -5.46
C LYS A 14 -15.46 -18.61 -6.97
N ARG A 15 -16.22 -17.86 -7.77
CA ARG A 15 -16.01 -17.76 -9.23
C ARG A 15 -14.75 -16.95 -9.53
N LEU A 16 -14.56 -15.80 -8.89
CA LEU A 16 -13.38 -14.97 -9.05
C LEU A 16 -12.09 -15.74 -8.74
N ARG A 17 -12.10 -16.57 -7.68
CA ARG A 17 -10.98 -17.46 -7.34
C ARG A 17 -10.64 -18.48 -8.43
N LYS A 18 -11.59 -18.84 -9.28
CA LYS A 18 -11.39 -19.73 -10.45
C LYS A 18 -11.06 -18.96 -11.73
N GLY A 19 -10.87 -17.64 -11.64
CA GLY A 19 -10.65 -16.78 -12.80
C GLY A 19 -11.90 -16.53 -13.64
N VAL A 20 -13.10 -16.73 -13.07
CA VAL A 20 -14.37 -16.50 -13.76
C VAL A 20 -15.06 -15.28 -13.16
N CYS A 21 -15.42 -14.32 -14.01
CA CYS A 21 -16.23 -13.16 -13.63
C CYS A 21 -17.30 -12.95 -14.71
N THR A 22 -18.58 -13.05 -14.34
CA THR A 22 -19.67 -12.76 -15.28
C THR A 22 -19.98 -11.26 -15.31
N ALA A 23 -20.73 -10.81 -16.32
CA ALA A 23 -21.20 -9.42 -16.36
C ALA A 23 -22.05 -9.06 -15.12
N GLU A 24 -22.88 -10.00 -14.65
CA GLU A 24 -23.69 -9.84 -13.44
C GLU A 24 -22.81 -9.75 -12.18
N ASP A 25 -21.72 -10.53 -12.10
CA ASP A 25 -20.76 -10.45 -11.00
C ASP A 25 -20.13 -9.06 -10.93
N LYS A 26 -19.69 -8.52 -12.07
CA LYS A 26 -19.12 -7.18 -12.16
C LYS A 26 -20.12 -6.11 -11.71
N GLU A 27 -21.34 -6.12 -12.23
CA GLU A 27 -22.36 -5.14 -11.87
C GLU A 27 -22.66 -5.15 -10.35
N ARG A 28 -22.67 -6.33 -9.73
CA ARG A 28 -22.83 -6.47 -8.28
C ARG A 28 -21.63 -5.90 -7.51
N LEU A 29 -20.41 -6.20 -7.94
CA LEU A 29 -19.19 -5.67 -7.32
C LEU A 29 -19.16 -4.14 -7.40
N ASP A 30 -19.50 -3.56 -8.55
CA ASP A 30 -19.54 -2.11 -8.76
C ASP A 30 -20.55 -1.44 -7.80
N LYS A 31 -21.72 -2.06 -7.57
CA LYS A 31 -22.72 -1.59 -6.59
C LYS A 31 -22.22 -1.66 -5.15
N TRP A 32 -21.41 -2.66 -4.79
CA TRP A 32 -20.84 -2.77 -3.44
C TRP A 32 -19.73 -1.75 -3.17
N ILE A 33 -18.94 -1.41 -4.19
CA ILE A 33 -17.82 -0.46 -4.08
C ILE A 33 -18.31 0.99 -3.99
N SER A 34 -19.46 1.31 -4.59
CA SER A 34 -19.98 2.67 -4.75
C SER A 34 -20.60 3.31 -3.49
N LYS A 35 -20.14 2.97 -2.28
CA LYS A 35 -20.61 3.61 -1.02
C LYS A 35 -19.59 4.64 -0.52
N PRO A 36 -19.66 5.90 -0.97
CA PRO A 36 -18.66 6.93 -0.62
C PRO A 36 -18.66 7.32 0.86
N ASP A 37 -19.78 7.08 1.56
CA ASP A 37 -19.99 7.60 2.92
C ASP A 37 -19.35 6.75 4.02
N THR A 38 -18.78 5.59 3.65
CA THR A 38 -18.13 4.70 4.61
C THR A 38 -16.62 4.75 4.46
N ALA A 39 -15.94 5.23 5.50
CA ALA A 39 -14.50 5.07 5.63
C ALA A 39 -14.17 3.57 5.59
N CYS A 40 -13.67 3.10 4.45
CA CYS A 40 -13.33 1.71 4.22
C CYS A 40 -11.82 1.57 3.99
N PRO A 41 -11.21 0.47 4.44
CA PRO A 41 -9.83 0.21 4.13
C PRO A 41 -9.62 0.09 2.61
N LEU A 42 -8.66 0.83 2.07
CA LEU A 42 -8.33 0.77 0.64
C LEU A 42 -7.31 -0.35 0.37
N ILE A 43 -7.62 -1.30 -0.50
CA ILE A 43 -6.63 -2.32 -0.90
C ILE A 43 -5.94 -1.84 -2.16
N VAL A 44 -4.60 -1.77 -2.15
CA VAL A 44 -3.79 -1.34 -3.29
C VAL A 44 -2.78 -2.43 -3.68
N CYS A 45 -2.33 -2.41 -4.93
CA CYS A 45 -1.45 -3.43 -5.50
C CYS A 45 0.04 -3.24 -5.16
N THR A 46 0.46 -2.04 -4.73
CA THR A 46 1.87 -1.74 -4.43
C THR A 46 2.02 -1.03 -3.09
N ASN A 47 3.14 -1.27 -2.40
CA ASN A 47 3.47 -0.56 -1.16
C ASN A 47 3.66 0.95 -1.42
N ALA A 48 4.21 1.35 -2.56
CA ALA A 48 4.37 2.76 -2.89
C ALA A 48 3.01 3.50 -2.99
N ALA A 49 2.03 2.92 -3.68
CA ALA A 49 0.68 3.48 -3.74
C ALA A 49 0.02 3.52 -2.37
N ARG A 50 0.27 2.50 -1.55
CA ARG A 50 -0.21 2.39 -0.17
C ARG A 50 0.31 3.51 0.71
N ASP A 51 1.62 3.69 0.70
CA ASP A 51 2.31 4.66 1.55
C ASP A 51 1.94 6.08 1.13
N HIS A 52 1.88 6.37 -0.18
CA HIS A 52 1.38 7.64 -0.70
C HIS A 52 -0.07 7.92 -0.29
N HIS A 53 -0.95 6.92 -0.36
CA HIS A 53 -2.34 7.08 0.07
C HIS A 53 -2.45 7.35 1.58
N ASN A 54 -1.69 6.61 2.41
CA ASN A 54 -1.69 6.82 3.86
C ASN A 54 -1.18 8.21 4.24
N GLU A 55 -0.13 8.69 3.57
CA GLU A 55 0.37 10.06 3.74
C GLU A 55 -0.69 11.10 3.39
N LYS A 56 -1.33 10.96 2.22
CA LYS A 56 -2.40 11.87 1.78
C LYS A 56 -3.61 11.85 2.72
N MET A 57 -3.97 10.68 3.23
CA MET A 57 -5.05 10.53 4.19
C MET A 57 -4.69 11.18 5.53
N ALA A 58 -3.45 11.06 6.00
CA ALA A 58 -2.99 11.73 7.22
C ALA A 58 -3.07 13.26 7.07
N GLU A 59 -2.63 13.82 5.95
CA GLU A 59 -2.77 15.25 5.64
C GLU A 59 -4.24 15.70 5.59
N THR A 60 -5.08 14.92 4.94
CA THR A 60 -6.52 15.21 4.81
C THR A 60 -7.20 15.15 6.16
N PHE A 61 -6.85 14.16 6.99
CA PHE A 61 -7.35 14.02 8.35
C PHE A 61 -6.89 15.18 9.24
N ALA A 62 -5.62 15.59 9.14
CA ALA A 62 -5.08 16.76 9.84
C ALA A 62 -5.91 18.00 9.51
N THR A 63 -6.13 18.24 8.21
CA THR A 63 -6.90 19.38 7.70
C THR A 63 -8.35 19.33 8.20
N ALA A 64 -9.01 18.17 8.08
CA ALA A 64 -10.41 18.00 8.46
C ALA A 64 -10.64 18.17 9.97
N THR A 65 -9.65 17.83 10.79
CA THR A 65 -9.73 17.94 12.26
C THR A 65 -9.13 19.24 12.82
N GLY A 66 -8.54 20.09 11.97
CA GLY A 66 -7.83 21.29 12.40
C GLY A 66 -6.57 21.00 13.22
N GLN A 67 -6.02 19.78 13.12
CA GLN A 67 -4.82 19.36 13.82
C GLN A 67 -3.56 19.60 12.98
N GLY A 68 -2.42 19.80 13.63
CA GLY A 68 -1.13 19.82 12.94
C GLY A 68 -0.76 18.43 12.43
N CYS A 69 -0.36 18.33 11.15
CA CYS A 69 0.24 17.09 10.62
C CYS A 69 1.71 17.04 11.05
N HIS A 70 2.03 16.13 11.97
CA HIS A 70 3.38 15.98 12.49
C HIS A 70 4.00 14.68 12.00
N ILE A 71 5.20 14.81 11.42
CA ILE A 71 5.99 13.67 10.94
C ILE A 71 6.99 13.28 12.02
N TYR A 72 6.99 11.99 12.35
CA TYR A 72 7.90 11.40 13.33
C TYR A 72 8.95 10.55 12.63
N HIS A 73 10.21 10.71 13.02
CA HIS A 73 11.36 10.06 12.40
C HIS A 73 11.79 8.80 13.17
N GLY A 74 12.26 7.79 12.44
CA GLY A 74 12.86 6.59 13.01
C GLY A 74 14.25 6.86 13.60
N LYS A 75 14.58 6.20 14.72
CA LYS A 75 15.93 6.20 15.31
C LYS A 75 16.72 5.00 14.83
N ASP A 76 17.18 5.05 13.59
CA ASP A 76 17.97 3.97 13.00
C ASP A 76 19.41 3.93 13.55
N THR A 77 19.98 2.74 13.57
CA THR A 77 21.32 2.52 14.12
C THR A 77 22.13 1.57 13.24
N ARG A 78 23.44 1.78 13.16
CA ARG A 78 24.38 0.84 12.54
C ARG A 78 25.28 0.16 13.58
N GLY A 79 25.81 -1.01 13.23
CA GLY A 79 26.71 -1.79 14.09
C GLY A 79 25.97 -2.81 14.97
N ARG A 80 26.70 -3.49 15.85
CA ARG A 80 26.17 -4.53 16.75
C ARG A 80 26.70 -4.34 18.17
N GLY A 81 25.90 -4.73 19.16
CA GLY A 81 26.28 -4.70 20.58
C GLY A 81 26.69 -3.30 21.04
N ARG A 82 27.82 -3.22 21.75
CA ARG A 82 28.37 -1.95 22.27
C ARG A 82 28.85 -0.96 21.20
N LYS A 83 29.01 -1.41 19.95
CA LYS A 83 29.39 -0.57 18.80
C LYS A 83 28.18 -0.08 18.00
N ARG A 84 26.99 -0.07 18.62
CA ARG A 84 25.77 0.46 18.02
C ARG A 84 25.84 1.98 18.03
N HIS A 85 25.79 2.58 16.85
CA HIS A 85 25.79 4.03 16.68
C HIS A 85 24.52 4.45 15.96
N GLN A 86 23.81 5.43 16.53
CA GLN A 86 22.65 6.02 15.88
C GLN A 86 23.09 6.71 14.58
N LEU A 87 22.29 6.54 13.52
CA LEU A 87 22.49 7.27 12.28
C LEU A 87 22.11 8.73 12.49
N THR A 88 22.92 9.64 11.98
CA THR A 88 22.70 11.09 12.05
C THR A 88 22.98 11.74 10.69
N GLY A 89 22.52 12.98 10.52
CA GLY A 89 22.75 13.77 9.30
C GLY A 89 22.28 13.07 8.03
N LEU A 90 23.13 13.07 6.99
CA LEU A 90 22.81 12.50 5.69
C LEU A 90 22.49 11.00 5.75
N ALA A 91 23.15 10.24 6.62
CA ALA A 91 22.91 8.80 6.73
C ALA A 91 21.51 8.49 7.27
N ALA A 92 21.00 9.31 8.19
CA ALA A 92 19.64 9.18 8.71
C ALA A 92 18.60 9.54 7.63
N GLU A 93 18.81 10.64 6.89
CA GLU A 93 17.90 11.03 5.80
C GLU A 93 17.81 9.98 4.70
N VAL A 94 18.94 9.37 4.32
CA VAL A 94 18.96 8.27 3.35
C VAL A 94 18.21 7.05 3.91
N ALA A 95 18.46 6.67 5.16
CA ALA A 95 17.74 5.57 5.80
C ALA A 95 16.23 5.81 5.82
N TRP A 96 15.80 7.05 6.09
CA TRP A 96 14.39 7.40 6.13
C TRP A 96 13.70 7.45 4.77
N ALA A 97 14.47 7.60 3.70
CA ALA A 97 13.98 7.59 2.32
C ALA A 97 13.94 6.18 1.70
N VAL A 98 14.43 5.15 2.41
CA VAL A 98 14.41 3.76 1.91
C VAL A 98 12.95 3.30 1.76
N PRO A 99 12.59 2.69 0.62
CA PRO A 99 11.26 2.11 0.44
C PRO A 99 10.92 1.11 1.55
N VAL A 100 9.70 1.19 2.07
CA VAL A 100 9.23 0.39 3.23
C VAL A 100 9.46 -1.11 3.06
N LYS A 101 9.33 -1.63 1.82
CA LYS A 101 9.57 -3.04 1.50
C LYS A 101 11.03 -3.47 1.71
N GLU A 102 11.98 -2.58 1.47
CA GLU A 102 13.42 -2.82 1.68
C GLU A 102 13.81 -2.64 3.15
N ALA A 103 12.99 -1.93 3.92
CA ALA A 103 13.15 -1.66 5.34
C ALA A 103 12.34 -2.62 6.24
N ASN A 104 12.10 -3.88 5.81
CA ASN A 104 11.33 -4.89 6.56
C ASN A 104 9.92 -4.40 6.97
N ASP A 105 9.25 -3.70 6.07
CA ASP A 105 7.93 -3.09 6.30
C ASP A 105 7.90 -2.01 7.40
N LEU A 106 9.05 -1.43 7.76
CA LEU A 106 9.16 -0.31 8.69
C LEU A 106 9.38 1.00 7.92
N GLY A 107 8.55 2.00 8.23
CA GLY A 107 8.68 3.34 7.67
C GLY A 107 9.78 4.13 8.39
N GLY A 108 10.60 4.84 7.63
CA GLY A 108 11.57 5.78 8.17
C GLY A 108 10.93 7.06 8.75
N LYS A 109 9.77 7.44 8.21
CA LYS A 109 8.95 8.57 8.63
C LYS A 109 7.49 8.12 8.74
N VAL A 110 6.80 8.51 9.80
CA VAL A 110 5.39 8.17 9.99
C VAL A 110 4.64 9.41 10.49
N PRO A 111 3.53 9.81 9.85
CA PRO A 111 2.67 10.86 10.38
C PRO A 111 1.85 10.28 11.55
N TYR A 112 1.90 10.89 12.74
CA TYR A 112 1.00 10.50 13.84
C TYR A 112 0.07 11.64 14.19
N LEU A 113 -1.24 11.35 14.14
CA LEU A 113 -2.31 12.28 14.46
C LEU A 113 -3.32 11.63 15.41
N PRO A 114 -3.55 12.20 16.60
CA PRO A 114 -4.63 11.76 17.48
C PRO A 114 -5.97 11.64 16.74
N GLY A 115 -6.66 10.52 16.96
CA GLY A 115 -7.90 10.12 16.31
C GLY A 115 -7.72 9.33 15.01
N MET A 116 -6.52 9.27 14.43
CA MET A 116 -6.30 8.57 13.16
C MET A 116 -6.34 7.05 13.35
N PRO A 117 -6.95 6.30 12.41
CA PRO A 117 -6.92 4.84 12.43
C PRO A 117 -5.49 4.31 12.26
N VAL A 118 -5.13 3.33 13.09
CA VAL A 118 -3.82 2.67 13.12
C VAL A 118 -3.98 1.16 13.23
N PHE A 119 -2.93 0.41 12.90
CA PHE A 119 -2.86 -1.02 13.13
C PHE A 119 -1.56 -1.38 13.85
N CYS A 120 -1.63 -2.38 14.72
CA CYS A 120 -0.44 -2.98 15.31
C CYS A 120 0.29 -3.80 14.24
N THR A 121 1.60 -3.65 14.09
CA THR A 121 2.39 -4.52 13.19
C THR A 121 3.01 -5.70 13.91
N GLU A 122 2.97 -5.70 15.25
CA GLU A 122 3.58 -6.69 16.12
C GLU A 122 2.56 -7.32 17.06
N ASN A 123 2.89 -8.53 17.52
CA ASN A 123 2.12 -9.21 18.56
C ASN A 123 2.58 -8.70 19.92
N ILE A 124 1.78 -7.83 20.53
CA ILE A 124 2.11 -7.18 21.80
C ILE A 124 1.53 -7.98 22.98
N ALA A 125 0.22 -8.22 22.95
CA ALA A 125 -0.53 -8.90 24.02
C ALA A 125 -1.70 -9.66 23.39
N THR A 126 -1.40 -10.80 22.76
CA THR A 126 -2.36 -11.59 21.98
C THR A 126 -3.54 -12.08 22.82
N GLU A 127 -3.32 -12.31 24.12
CA GLU A 127 -4.30 -12.67 25.13
C GLU A 127 -5.32 -11.56 25.42
N LEU A 128 -4.96 -10.31 25.13
CA LEU A 128 -5.84 -9.14 25.21
C LEU A 128 -6.41 -8.74 23.83
N GLY A 129 -6.19 -9.55 22.79
CA GLY A 129 -6.58 -9.24 21.42
C GLY A 129 -5.67 -8.23 20.71
N ILE A 130 -4.55 -7.82 21.33
CA ILE A 130 -3.58 -6.89 20.75
C ILE A 130 -2.54 -7.70 19.99
N SER A 131 -2.79 -7.90 18.71
CA SER A 131 -1.99 -8.73 17.82
C SER A 131 -1.68 -7.99 16.53
N ASN A 132 -0.76 -8.53 15.73
CA ASN A 132 -0.49 -7.98 14.42
C ASN A 132 -1.81 -7.87 13.62
N SER A 133 -2.02 -6.70 13.03
CA SER A 133 -3.20 -6.29 12.28
C SER A 133 -4.46 -6.02 13.12
N SER A 134 -4.34 -5.88 14.45
CA SER A 134 -5.47 -5.40 15.26
C SER A 134 -5.73 -3.90 14.99
N PRO A 135 -6.96 -3.50 14.62
CA PRO A 135 -7.31 -2.10 14.37
C PRO A 135 -7.38 -1.29 15.67
N GLY A 136 -7.00 -0.03 15.59
CA GLY A 136 -7.18 0.92 16.67
C GLY A 136 -7.27 2.35 16.17
N ALA A 137 -7.44 3.28 17.11
CA ALA A 137 -7.29 4.70 16.89
C ALA A 137 -6.15 5.22 17.75
N LEU A 138 -5.28 6.05 17.16
CA LEU A 138 -4.23 6.74 17.91
C LEU A 138 -4.88 7.72 18.89
N ILE A 139 -4.50 7.70 20.16
CA ILE A 139 -5.03 8.59 21.21
C ILE A 139 -4.06 9.73 21.47
N SER A 140 -2.79 9.41 21.68
CA SER A 140 -1.76 10.39 22.01
C SER A 140 -0.39 9.94 21.50
N THR A 141 0.56 10.87 21.42
CA THR A 141 1.94 10.56 21.05
C THR A 141 2.87 11.38 21.93
N VAL A 142 3.72 10.70 22.69
CA VAL A 142 4.82 11.31 23.43
C VAL A 142 6.03 11.30 22.53
N TYR A 143 6.75 12.43 22.44
CA TYR A 143 7.89 12.57 21.55
C TYR A 143 8.98 13.44 22.17
N GLU A 144 10.19 13.29 21.65
CA GLU A 144 11.28 14.23 21.83
C GLU A 144 11.54 14.99 20.53
N GLU A 145 12.09 16.19 20.67
CA GLU A 145 12.55 16.98 19.54
C GLU A 145 14.06 17.15 19.62
N THR A 146 14.76 16.76 18.55
CA THR A 146 16.21 16.90 18.42
C THR A 146 16.51 17.46 17.04
N GLU A 147 17.25 18.57 16.97
CA GLU A 147 17.59 19.25 15.70
C GLU A 147 16.35 19.62 14.85
N GLY A 148 15.24 20.03 15.49
CA GLY A 148 14.00 20.39 14.81
C GLY A 148 13.22 19.20 14.21
N ARG A 149 13.63 17.97 14.54
CA ARG A 149 12.94 16.73 14.14
C ARG A 149 12.29 16.08 15.35
N ARG A 150 11.08 15.57 15.16
CA ARG A 150 10.35 14.83 16.21
C ARG A 150 10.62 13.34 16.09
N TYR A 151 10.91 12.72 17.23
CA TYR A 151 11.06 11.27 17.35
C TYR A 151 10.03 10.80 18.36
N ALA A 152 9.15 9.90 17.96
CA ALA A 152 8.19 9.34 18.89
C ALA A 152 8.95 8.57 19.99
N ILE A 153 8.47 8.66 21.23
CA ILE A 153 8.91 7.89 22.41
C ILE A 153 7.82 6.91 22.85
N SER A 154 6.56 7.32 22.75
CA SER A 154 5.42 6.43 22.90
C SER A 154 4.27 6.87 22.01
N ALA A 155 3.42 5.93 21.61
CA ALA A 155 2.14 6.21 20.99
C ALA A 155 1.07 5.45 21.77
N GLU A 156 0.01 6.12 22.18
CA GLU A 156 -1.08 5.47 22.89
C GLU A 156 -2.18 5.10 21.90
N GLY A 157 -2.56 3.82 21.86
CA GLY A 157 -3.62 3.34 20.97
C GLY A 157 -4.85 2.92 21.76
N ARG A 158 -6.05 3.19 21.22
CA ARG A 158 -7.29 2.55 21.65
C ARG A 158 -7.68 1.49 20.64
N SER A 159 -7.69 0.23 21.05
CA SER A 159 -8.28 -0.85 20.25
C SER A 159 -9.76 -0.55 20.02
N MET A 160 -10.24 -0.75 18.79
CA MET A 160 -11.68 -0.59 18.50
C MET A 160 -12.54 -1.64 19.23
N ASP A 161 -11.93 -2.71 19.73
CA ASP A 161 -12.57 -3.81 20.45
C ASP A 161 -12.38 -3.74 21.99
N VAL A 162 -12.01 -2.57 22.55
CA VAL A 162 -11.81 -2.27 23.99
C VAL A 162 -10.44 -2.71 24.55
N CYS A 163 -9.42 -1.84 24.42
CA CYS A 163 -8.21 -1.79 25.27
C CYS A 163 -7.44 -0.47 25.00
N CYS A 164 -6.85 0.15 26.03
CA CYS A 164 -5.85 1.23 25.87
C CYS A 164 -4.44 0.62 25.94
N ILE A 165 -3.55 1.04 25.05
CA ILE A 165 -2.19 0.49 24.94
C ILE A 165 -1.19 1.63 25.15
N ASP A 166 -0.35 1.51 26.19
CA ASP A 166 0.81 2.36 26.40
C ASP A 166 2.04 1.73 25.73
N LEU A 167 2.55 2.36 24.66
CA LEU A 167 3.74 1.88 23.92
C LEU A 167 5.06 2.46 24.45
N ALA A 168 5.10 3.08 25.64
CA ALA A 168 6.28 3.83 26.13
C ALA A 168 7.57 3.04 26.38
N ASN A 169 7.55 1.71 26.28
CA ASN A 169 8.72 0.85 26.54
C ASN A 169 9.20 0.02 25.34
N TYR A 170 8.68 0.26 24.13
CA TYR A 170 9.13 -0.49 22.94
C TYR A 170 10.31 0.22 22.26
N PRO A 171 11.42 -0.49 21.97
CA PRO A 171 12.66 0.12 21.48
C PRO A 171 12.54 0.75 20.07
N THR A 172 11.44 0.52 19.36
CA THR A 172 11.11 1.13 18.06
C THR A 172 9.60 1.26 17.90
N ILE A 173 9.05 2.47 17.96
CA ILE A 173 7.61 2.79 17.76
C ILE A 173 7.14 2.59 16.32
N GLN A 174 8.06 2.25 15.42
CA GLN A 174 7.76 1.85 14.04
C GLN A 174 6.74 0.70 13.96
N SER A 175 6.43 0.03 15.08
CA SER A 175 5.40 -1.00 15.15
C SER A 175 3.95 -0.51 15.16
N ALA A 176 3.70 0.79 15.29
CA ALA A 176 2.40 1.40 15.07
C ALA A 176 2.38 2.05 13.68
N TYR A 177 1.88 1.35 12.67
CA TYR A 177 1.83 1.87 11.31
C TYR A 177 0.45 2.48 11.02
N VAL A 178 0.45 3.66 10.40
CA VAL A 178 -0.77 4.28 9.86
C VAL A 178 -1.05 3.63 8.52
N MET A 179 -1.95 2.66 8.51
CA MET A 179 -2.43 2.03 7.29
C MET A 179 -3.95 2.18 7.25
N LEU A 180 -4.47 3.10 6.43
CA LEU A 180 -5.88 3.08 6.02
C LEU A 180 -6.12 2.07 4.88
N SER A 181 -5.15 1.18 4.65
CA SER A 181 -5.13 0.23 3.56
C SER A 181 -4.83 -1.17 4.07
N TRP A 182 -5.81 -2.07 3.98
CA TRP A 182 -5.62 -3.47 4.35
C TRP A 182 -4.70 -4.18 3.35
N ASN A 183 -3.46 -4.48 3.74
CA ASN A 183 -2.59 -5.40 3.01
C ASN A 183 -2.74 -6.83 3.53
N HIS A 184 -3.96 -7.37 3.52
CA HIS A 184 -4.16 -8.82 3.65
C HIS A 184 -4.41 -9.44 2.28
N ILE A 185 -3.40 -9.38 1.41
CA ILE A 185 -3.34 -10.24 0.23
C ILE A 185 -3.06 -11.64 0.77
N SER A 186 -4.04 -12.55 0.68
CA SER A 186 -3.84 -13.94 1.07
C SER A 186 -2.64 -14.52 0.32
N GLU A 187 -1.93 -15.46 0.93
CA GLU A 187 -0.83 -16.16 0.26
C GLU A 187 -1.29 -16.81 -1.05
N GLU A 188 -2.56 -17.22 -1.12
CA GLU A 188 -3.24 -17.66 -2.34
C GLU A 188 -3.33 -16.55 -3.40
N LEU A 189 -3.69 -15.32 -3.05
CA LEU A 189 -3.74 -14.19 -3.99
C LEU A 189 -2.34 -13.74 -4.44
N ARG A 190 -1.32 -13.85 -3.56
CA ARG A 190 0.09 -13.64 -3.96
C ARG A 190 0.53 -14.71 -4.97
N ASN A 191 0.15 -15.96 -4.75
CA ASN A 191 0.45 -17.06 -5.67
C ASN A 191 -0.31 -16.89 -7.00
N GLU A 192 -1.52 -16.35 -6.98
CA GLU A 192 -2.30 -16.12 -8.19
C GLU A 192 -1.76 -14.92 -9.01
N LEU A 193 -1.29 -13.86 -8.34
CA LEU A 193 -0.55 -12.77 -8.99
C LEU A 193 0.73 -13.29 -9.66
N LYS A 194 1.54 -14.08 -8.95
CA LYS A 194 2.74 -14.72 -9.52
C LYS A 194 2.42 -15.61 -10.72
N ARG A 195 1.30 -16.35 -10.68
CA ARG A 195 0.84 -17.17 -11.82
C ARG A 195 0.41 -16.31 -13.00
N THR A 196 -0.23 -15.19 -12.74
CA THR A 196 -0.69 -14.25 -13.78
C THR A 196 0.51 -13.60 -14.48
N ASP A 197 1.50 -13.14 -13.72
CA ASP A 197 2.76 -12.59 -14.25
C ASP A 197 3.52 -13.65 -15.07
N LEU A 198 3.61 -14.88 -14.57
CA LEU A 198 4.24 -15.98 -15.30
C LEU A 198 3.51 -16.28 -16.62
N LYS A 199 2.17 -16.29 -16.62
CA LYS A 199 1.38 -16.47 -17.84
C LYS A 199 1.56 -15.32 -18.82
N ALA A 200 1.69 -14.08 -18.34
CA ALA A 200 1.96 -12.93 -19.19
C ALA A 200 3.33 -13.06 -19.88
N GLU A 201 4.37 -13.46 -19.15
CA GLU A 201 5.70 -13.69 -19.72
C GLU A 201 5.74 -14.88 -20.69
N ILE A 202 5.05 -15.99 -20.40
CA ILE A 202 4.89 -17.12 -21.33
C ILE A 202 4.18 -16.67 -22.62
N THR A 203 3.10 -15.89 -22.49
CA THR A 203 2.33 -15.39 -23.63
C THR A 203 3.19 -14.46 -24.48
N LYS A 204 3.98 -13.59 -23.85
CA LYS A 204 4.93 -12.69 -24.51
C LYS A 204 6.01 -13.47 -25.26
N ALA A 205 6.58 -14.51 -24.65
CA ALA A 205 7.57 -15.38 -25.29
C ALA A 205 6.97 -16.14 -26.49
N TYR A 206 5.79 -16.74 -26.30
CA TYR A 206 5.06 -17.43 -27.37
C TYR A 206 4.72 -16.50 -28.54
N SER A 207 4.25 -15.28 -28.27
CA SER A 207 3.98 -14.27 -29.29
C SER A 207 5.25 -13.88 -30.04
N ARG A 208 6.39 -13.72 -29.35
CA ARG A 208 7.69 -13.44 -30.00
C ARG A 208 8.14 -14.58 -30.91
N GLU A 209 7.97 -15.82 -30.49
CA GLU A 209 8.31 -16.99 -31.30
C GLU A 209 7.41 -17.09 -32.55
N ARG A 210 6.09 -16.97 -32.37
CA ARG A 210 5.09 -16.99 -33.45
C ARG A 210 5.27 -15.87 -34.45
N LEU A 211 5.69 -14.70 -33.98
CA LEU A 211 5.94 -13.52 -34.80
C LEU A 211 7.43 -13.37 -35.14
N SER A 212 8.26 -14.39 -34.92
CA SER A 212 9.69 -14.31 -35.22
C SER A 212 9.96 -14.02 -36.69
N TRP A 213 9.13 -14.55 -37.60
CA TRP A 213 9.17 -14.24 -39.03
C TRP A 213 8.84 -12.76 -39.32
N PHE A 214 7.96 -12.15 -38.55
CA PHE A 214 7.61 -10.75 -38.69
C PHE A 214 8.74 -9.87 -38.15
N TYR A 215 9.27 -10.23 -36.98
CA TYR A 215 10.41 -9.53 -36.38
C TYR A 215 11.70 -9.69 -37.19
N SER A 216 11.89 -10.77 -37.94
CA SER A 216 13.05 -10.95 -38.83
C SER A 216 12.96 -10.15 -40.13
N LEU A 217 11.77 -9.69 -40.51
CA LEU A 217 11.56 -8.80 -41.66
C LEU A 217 11.79 -7.33 -41.32
N VAL A 218 11.83 -6.97 -40.03
CA VAL A 218 12.11 -5.61 -39.59
C VAL A 218 13.60 -5.50 -39.22
N PRO A 219 14.40 -4.68 -39.92
CA PRO A 219 15.79 -4.48 -39.57
C PRO A 219 15.93 -3.99 -38.12
N ASP A 220 16.88 -4.58 -37.39
CA ASP A 220 17.21 -4.16 -36.01
C ASP A 220 17.40 -2.63 -35.98
N GLY A 221 16.53 -1.94 -35.24
CA GLY A 221 16.54 -0.48 -35.10
C GLY A 221 15.34 0.29 -35.67
N GLN A 222 14.44 -0.34 -36.43
CA GLN A 222 13.22 0.32 -36.92
C GLN A 222 11.97 0.13 -36.05
N ILE A 223 12.00 -0.80 -35.09
CA ILE A 223 10.89 -0.96 -34.14
C ILE A 223 11.04 0.07 -33.02
N ARG A 224 10.46 1.26 -33.22
CA ARG A 224 10.19 2.17 -32.11
C ARG A 224 8.89 1.72 -31.44
N LEU A 225 8.95 1.42 -30.14
CA LEU A 225 7.74 1.20 -29.35
C LEU A 225 6.94 2.51 -29.37
N LEU A 226 5.73 2.47 -29.92
CA LEU A 226 4.80 3.59 -29.82
C LEU A 226 4.54 3.84 -28.34
N THR A 227 4.93 5.03 -27.89
CA THR A 227 4.61 5.51 -26.56
C THR A 227 3.13 5.88 -26.51
N GLN A 228 2.58 6.03 -25.30
CA GLN A 228 1.20 6.48 -25.12
C GLN A 228 0.94 7.88 -25.72
N GLU A 229 2.00 8.66 -25.99
CA GLU A 229 1.95 9.94 -26.70
C GLU A 229 1.87 9.78 -28.22
N ASP A 230 2.56 8.78 -28.79
CA ASP A 230 2.51 8.49 -30.22
C ASP A 230 1.10 7.99 -30.66
N VAL A 231 0.43 7.22 -29.80
CA VAL A 231 -0.94 6.72 -30.05
C VAL A 231 -1.98 7.86 -30.06
N LYS A 232 -1.77 8.92 -29.25
CA LYS A 232 -2.65 10.09 -29.23
C LYS A 232 -2.50 10.97 -30.47
N LEU A 233 -1.33 10.97 -31.10
CA LEU A 233 -1.07 11.72 -32.34
C LEU A 233 -1.75 11.05 -33.54
N GLU A 234 -1.74 9.72 -33.62
CA GLU A 234 -2.44 9.00 -34.70
C GLU A 234 -3.97 9.06 -34.57
N GLU A 235 -4.54 9.05 -33.36
CA GLU A 235 -5.97 9.32 -33.15
C GLU A 235 -6.37 10.73 -33.60
N PHE A 236 -5.43 11.69 -33.60
CA PHE A 236 -5.68 13.06 -34.05
C PHE A 236 -5.71 13.15 -35.58
N ASP A 237 -4.77 12.50 -36.27
CA ASP A 237 -4.74 12.48 -37.74
C ASP A 237 -5.89 11.67 -38.36
N PHE A 238 -6.32 10.58 -37.72
CA PHE A 238 -7.46 9.78 -38.20
C PHE A 238 -8.80 10.53 -38.12
N ASN A 239 -8.99 11.37 -37.10
CA ASN A 239 -10.17 12.22 -36.98
C ASN A 239 -10.13 13.42 -37.95
N MET A 240 -8.94 13.91 -38.31
CA MET A 240 -8.79 15.03 -39.25
C MET A 240 -9.04 14.61 -40.71
N ALA A 241 -8.74 13.36 -41.07
CA ALA A 241 -9.04 12.79 -42.40
C ALA A 241 -10.54 12.47 -42.61
N MET A 242 -11.34 12.40 -41.53
CA MET A 242 -12.77 12.10 -41.57
C MET A 242 -13.65 13.37 -41.58
N MET A 243 -13.05 14.57 -41.58
CA MET A 243 -13.76 15.86 -41.59
C MET A 243 -13.66 16.62 -42.92
N THR A 244 -13.09 16.01 -43.95
CA THR A 244 -13.14 16.53 -45.33
C THR A 244 -13.98 15.60 -46.20
N ASP A 245 -15.29 15.78 -46.13
CA ASP A 245 -16.27 15.72 -47.23
C ASP A 245 -17.65 16.17 -46.72
#